data_AF-A0A7W5K466-F1
#
_entry.id   AF-A0A7W5K466-F1
#
_cell.length_a   1.000
_cell.length_b   1.000
_cell.length_c   1.000
_cell.angle_alpha   90.00
_cell.angle_beta   90.00
_cell.angle_gamma   90.00
#
_symmetry.space_group_name_H-M   'P 1'
#
loop_
_entity.id
_entity.type
_entity.pdbx_description
1 polymer ?
#
loop_
_entity_poly.entity_id
_entity_poly.type
_entity_poly.pdbx_seq_one_letter_code
_entity_poly.pdbx_strand_id
1 'polypeptide(L)'
;MSITDSMTLLWLSYGFLSLVVLLTGYLGLAFLPRLLRLVITWLVAGVMWMPARFRLPLIEEGEFYTGFAPAVVVALVAFLERNAAVMLPALLLAAVGALAGSAFGLLLWWRGRHRGDYVDMDEDDAPAPRHPQGGEGERREPVIG
;
A
#
# COMPACT_ATOMS: atom_id res chain seq x y z
N MET A 1 -20.68 5.44 29.52
CA MET A 1 -19.56 4.83 28.78
C MET A 1 -19.04 5.89 27.83
N SER A 2 -17.77 6.26 27.99
CA SER A 2 -17.13 7.45 27.42
C SER A 2 -17.14 7.39 25.90
N ILE A 3 -17.75 8.38 25.23
CA ILE A 3 -17.68 8.57 23.77
C ILE A 3 -16.22 8.54 23.28
N THR A 4 -15.28 9.00 24.11
CA THR A 4 -13.84 8.91 23.88
C THR A 4 -13.32 7.49 23.70
N ASP A 5 -13.80 6.51 24.49
CA ASP A 5 -13.40 5.11 24.36
C ASP A 5 -13.91 4.52 23.04
N SER A 6 -15.15 4.87 22.67
CA SER A 6 -15.76 4.41 21.43
C SER A 6 -15.06 4.99 20.20
N MET A 7 -14.71 6.28 20.23
CA MET A 7 -13.98 6.94 19.15
C MET A 7 -12.57 6.34 18.98
N THR A 8 -11.87 6.13 20.10
CA THR A 8 -10.52 5.54 20.10
C THR A 8 -10.55 4.11 19.57
N LEU A 9 -11.49 3.29 20.04
CA LEU A 9 -11.66 1.90 19.59
C LEU A 9 -12.06 1.80 18.11
N LEU A 10 -12.82 2.77 17.60
CA LEU A 10 -13.14 2.87 16.17
C LEU A 10 -11.87 3.14 15.34
N TRP A 11 -11.04 4.10 15.73
CA TRP A 11 -9.76 4.35 15.04
C TRP A 11 -8.79 3.17 15.13
N LEU A 12 -8.76 2.47 16.27
CA LEU A 12 -7.91 1.31 16.48
C LEU A 12 -8.37 0.11 15.63
N SER A 13 -9.68 -0.15 15.59
CA SER A 13 -10.25 -1.18 14.73
C SER A 13 -10.11 -0.82 13.25
N TYR A 14 -10.25 0.46 12.87
CA TYR A 14 -9.98 0.95 11.53
C TYR A 14 -8.52 0.73 11.13
N GLY A 15 -7.57 1.07 12.00
CA GLY A 15 -6.15 0.81 11.79
C GLY A 15 -5.87 -0.67 11.56
N PHE A 16 -6.42 -1.54 12.43
CA PHE A 16 -6.30 -2.99 12.29
C PHE A 16 -6.91 -3.50 10.97
N LEU A 17 -8.14 -3.10 10.64
CA LEU A 17 -8.77 -3.47 9.37
C LEU A 17 -7.96 -2.99 8.17
N SER A 18 -7.43 -1.77 8.22
CA SER A 18 -6.61 -1.22 7.15
C SER A 18 -5.35 -2.07 6.92
N LEU A 19 -4.72 -2.57 8.00
CA LEU A 19 -3.57 -3.46 7.90
C LEU A 19 -3.96 -4.81 7.25
N VAL A 20 -5.10 -5.38 7.65
CA VAL A 20 -5.62 -6.61 7.03
C VAL A 20 -5.88 -6.41 5.54
N VAL A 21 -6.51 -5.29 5.16
CA VAL A 21 -6.78 -4.94 3.75
C VAL A 21 -5.48 -4.76 2.98
N LEU A 22 -4.49 -4.05 3.53
CA LEU A 22 -3.20 -3.84 2.87
C LEU A 22 -2.41 -5.13 2.73
N LEU A 23 -2.38 -5.98 3.75
CA LEU A 23 -1.72 -7.27 3.71
C LEU A 23 -2.37 -8.18 2.68
N THR A 24 -3.69 -8.32 2.74
CA THR A 24 -4.44 -9.17 1.81
C THR A 24 -4.35 -8.63 0.38
N GLY A 25 -4.41 -7.32 0.19
CA GLY A 25 -4.20 -6.67 -1.10
C GLY A 25 -2.80 -6.89 -1.65
N TYR A 26 -1.77 -6.77 -0.81
CA TYR A 26 -0.39 -7.06 -1.21
C TYR A 26 -0.21 -8.53 -1.63
N LEU A 27 -0.72 -9.49 -0.85
CA LEU A 27 -0.66 -10.91 -1.20
C LEU A 27 -1.50 -11.23 -2.44
N GLY A 28 -2.67 -10.61 -2.58
CA GLY A 28 -3.54 -10.79 -3.74
C GLY A 28 -2.92 -10.24 -5.03
N LEU A 29 -2.06 -9.23 -4.93
CA LEU A 29 -1.28 -8.69 -6.04
C LEU A 29 0.05 -9.44 -6.26
N ALA A 30 0.22 -10.65 -5.68
CA ALA A 30 1.44 -11.43 -5.84
C ALA A 30 1.79 -11.72 -7.31
N PHE A 31 0.78 -11.81 -8.18
CA PHE A 31 0.94 -12.04 -9.63
C PHE A 31 1.49 -10.83 -10.42
N LEU A 32 1.57 -9.65 -9.80
CA LEU A 32 2.10 -8.43 -10.43
C LEU A 32 3.60 -8.28 -10.17
N PRO A 33 4.35 -7.61 -11.08
CA PRO A 33 5.75 -7.28 -10.84
C PRO A 33 5.89 -6.45 -9.56
N ARG A 34 6.96 -6.70 -8.81
CA ARG A 34 7.21 -6.11 -7.47
C ARG A 34 7.01 -4.59 -7.41
N LEU A 35 7.39 -3.87 -8.48
CA LEU A 35 7.18 -2.42 -8.60
C LEU A 35 5.69 -2.07 -8.52
N LEU A 36 4.87 -2.68 -9.38
CA LEU A 36 3.46 -2.32 -9.49
C LEU A 36 2.71 -2.73 -8.21
N ARG A 37 3.07 -3.88 -7.64
CA ARG A 37 2.57 -4.34 -6.35
C ARG A 37 2.82 -3.32 -5.24
N LEU A 38 4.06 -2.84 -5.07
CA LEU A 38 4.40 -1.84 -4.05
C LEU A 38 3.65 -0.52 -4.28
N VAL A 39 3.67 0.00 -5.51
CA VAL A 39 3.01 1.27 -5.83
C VAL A 39 1.51 1.22 -5.52
N ILE A 40 0.82 0.15 -5.92
CA ILE A 40 -0.61 0.00 -5.68
C ILE A 40 -0.90 -0.14 -4.17
N THR A 41 -0.17 -0.99 -3.45
CA THR A 41 -0.40 -1.17 -2.01
C THR A 41 -0.20 0.13 -1.24
N TRP A 42 0.87 0.87 -1.53
CA TRP A 42 1.14 2.13 -0.85
C TRP A 42 0.22 3.26 -1.30
N LEU A 43 -0.27 3.26 -2.55
CA LEU A 43 -1.34 4.16 -3.00
C LEU A 43 -2.61 3.94 -2.16
N VAL A 44 -3.05 2.69 -2.02
CA VAL A 44 -4.24 2.35 -1.21
C VAL A 44 -4.05 2.78 0.25
N ALA A 45 -2.86 2.53 0.81
CA ALA A 45 -2.53 2.98 2.16
C ALA A 45 -2.64 4.50 2.29
N GLY A 46 -2.09 5.25 1.33
CA GLY A 46 -2.14 6.71 1.31
C GLY A 46 -3.57 7.26 1.22
N VAL A 47 -4.44 6.63 0.42
CA VAL A 47 -5.86 7.01 0.33
C VAL A 47 -6.61 6.71 1.62
N MET A 48 -6.38 5.54 2.22
CA MET A 48 -7.05 5.12 3.46
C MET A 48 -6.63 5.99 4.64
N TRP A 49 -5.36 6.32 4.76
CA TRP A 49 -4.84 6.99 5.96
C TRP A 49 -4.87 8.52 5.90
N MET A 50 -5.37 9.13 4.82
CA MET A 50 -5.49 10.58 4.74
C MET A 50 -6.74 11.08 5.47
N PRO A 51 -6.62 11.77 6.63
CA PRO A 51 -7.78 12.20 7.39
C PRO A 51 -8.38 13.49 6.80
N ALA A 52 -9.70 13.56 6.71
CA ALA A 52 -10.45 14.76 6.39
C ALA A 52 -11.38 15.12 7.55
N ARG A 53 -11.57 16.43 7.77
CA ARG A 53 -12.54 16.94 8.73
C ARG A 53 -13.91 17.03 8.05
N PHE A 54 -14.95 16.52 8.69
CA PHE A 54 -16.33 16.69 8.25
C PHE A 54 -17.13 17.48 9.27
N ARG A 55 -18.13 18.22 8.77
CA ARG A 55 -19.14 18.91 9.59
C ARG A 55 -20.52 18.47 9.12
N LEU A 56 -21.32 17.92 10.02
CA LEU A 56 -22.71 17.59 9.76
C LEU A 56 -23.60 18.55 10.56
N PRO A 57 -24.57 19.24 9.92
CA PRO A 57 -25.57 20.00 10.64
C PRO A 57 -26.47 19.03 11.42
N LEU A 58 -26.64 19.25 12.73
CA LEU A 58 -27.61 18.48 13.51
C LEU A 58 -29.03 19.01 13.25
N ILE A 59 -30.02 18.20 13.67
CA ILE A 59 -31.46 18.49 13.56
C ILE A 59 -31.84 19.75 14.36
N GLU A 60 -31.06 20.14 15.37
CA GLU A 60 -31.23 21.39 16.11
C GLU A 60 -30.41 22.53 15.46
N GLU A 61 -31.11 23.61 15.10
CA GLU A 61 -30.53 24.78 14.45
C GLU A 61 -29.39 25.37 15.28
N GLY A 62 -28.14 25.16 14.84
CA GLY A 62 -26.94 25.74 15.45
C GLY A 62 -25.95 24.73 16.04
N GLU A 63 -26.33 23.46 16.21
CA GLU A 63 -25.38 22.42 16.61
C GLU A 63 -24.72 21.78 15.37
N PHE A 64 -23.39 21.71 15.38
CA PHE A 64 -22.60 21.10 14.31
C PHE A 64 -21.76 19.96 14.88
N TYR A 65 -22.00 18.73 14.43
CA TYR A 65 -21.13 17.61 14.76
C TYR A 65 -19.90 17.70 13.88
N THR A 66 -18.72 17.78 14.49
CA THR A 66 -17.45 17.79 13.77
C THR A 66 -16.65 16.55 14.11
N GLY A 67 -16.25 15.80 13.09
CA GLY A 67 -15.46 14.59 13.25
C GLY A 67 -14.33 14.51 12.22
N PHE A 68 -13.50 13.48 12.38
CA PHE A 68 -12.50 13.10 11.41
C PHE A 68 -12.89 11.77 10.78
N ALA A 69 -12.79 11.68 9.47
CA ALA A 69 -12.99 10.46 8.70
C ALA A 69 -11.96 10.41 7.57
N PRO A 70 -11.67 9.24 6.99
CA PRO A 70 -10.82 9.15 5.80
C PRO A 70 -11.37 10.03 4.67
N ALA A 71 -10.50 10.77 4.00
CA ALA A 71 -10.88 11.72 2.94
C ALA A 71 -11.70 11.08 1.82
N VAL A 72 -11.39 9.84 1.47
CA VAL A 72 -12.13 9.05 0.48
C VAL A 72 -13.58 8.81 0.90
N VAL A 73 -13.83 8.56 2.19
CA VAL A 73 -15.18 8.35 2.73
C VAL A 73 -15.94 9.66 2.72
N VAL A 74 -15.31 10.77 3.13
CA VAL A 74 -15.92 12.11 3.09
C VAL A 74 -16.27 12.52 1.66
N ALA A 75 -15.39 12.25 0.69
CA ALA A 75 -15.65 12.51 -0.72
C ALA A 75 -16.80 11.66 -1.26
N LEU A 76 -16.87 10.38 -0.89
CA LEU A 76 -17.95 9.47 -1.30
C LEU A 76 -19.32 9.93 -0.75
N VAL A 77 -19.37 10.31 0.53
CA VAL A 77 -20.59 10.84 1.16
C VAL A 77 -21.01 12.15 0.50
N ALA A 78 -20.08 13.08 0.31
CA ALA A 78 -20.36 14.36 -0.35
C ALA A 78 -20.83 14.19 -1.81
N PHE A 79 -20.34 13.16 -2.51
CA PHE A 79 -20.80 12.78 -3.84
C PHE A 79 -22.25 12.28 -3.81
N LEU A 80 -22.60 11.40 -2.86
CA LEU A 80 -23.97 10.92 -2.65
C LEU A 80 -24.94 12.06 -2.29
N GLU A 81 -24.48 13.01 -1.48
CA GLU A 81 -25.23 14.22 -1.10
C GLU A 81 -25.29 15.29 -2.20
N ARG A 82 -24.60 15.08 -3.34
CA ARG A 82 -24.42 16.08 -4.42
C ARG A 82 -23.87 17.42 -3.93
N ASN A 83 -23.08 17.40 -2.86
CA ASN A 83 -22.49 18.59 -2.25
C ASN A 83 -21.07 18.84 -2.81
N ALA A 84 -21.01 19.53 -3.94
CA ALA A 84 -19.75 19.83 -4.63
C ALA A 84 -18.75 20.64 -3.77
N ALA A 85 -19.25 21.47 -2.84
CA ALA A 85 -18.42 22.31 -1.98
C ALA A 85 -17.58 21.50 -0.97
N VAL A 86 -18.10 20.36 -0.51
CA VAL A 86 -17.38 19.45 0.40
C VAL A 86 -16.66 18.35 -0.40
N MET A 87 -17.23 17.92 -1.52
CA MET A 87 -16.68 16.87 -2.36
C MET A 87 -15.31 17.23 -2.94
N LEU A 88 -15.16 18.40 -3.56
CA LEU A 88 -13.93 18.80 -4.24
C LEU A 88 -12.71 18.84 -3.30
N PRO A 89 -12.76 19.51 -2.13
CA PRO A 89 -11.62 19.53 -1.21
C PRO A 89 -11.32 18.14 -0.61
N ALA A 90 -12.34 17.33 -0.31
CA ALA A 90 -12.13 15.97 0.19
C ALA A 90 -11.47 15.07 -0.87
N LEU A 91 -11.88 15.20 -2.13
CA LEU A 91 -11.31 14.46 -3.26
C LEU A 91 -9.87 14.88 -3.56
N LEU A 92 -9.57 16.18 -3.52
CA LEU A 92 -8.20 16.68 -3.62
C LEU A 92 -7.31 16.14 -2.50
N LEU A 93 -7.83 16.11 -1.26
CA LEU A 93 -7.09 15.56 -0.13
C LEU A 93 -6.82 14.06 -0.32
N ALA A 94 -7.82 13.30 -0.77
CA ALA A 94 -7.66 11.89 -1.12
C ALA A 94 -6.62 11.69 -2.25
N ALA A 95 -6.61 12.56 -3.26
CA ALA A 95 -5.62 12.54 -4.33
C ALA A 95 -4.20 12.83 -3.81
N VAL A 96 -4.04 13.77 -2.87
CA VAL A 96 -2.75 14.01 -2.20
C VAL A 96 -2.30 12.76 -1.43
N GLY A 97 -3.21 12.10 -0.70
CA GLY A 97 -2.94 10.82 -0.04
C GLY A 97 -2.47 9.74 -1.03
N ALA A 98 -3.16 9.60 -2.16
CA ALA A 98 -2.80 8.66 -3.22
C ALA A 98 -1.40 8.95 -3.81
N LEU A 99 -1.09 10.23 -4.07
CA LEU A 99 0.21 10.66 -4.59
C LEU A 99 1.33 10.42 -3.58
N ALA A 100 1.11 10.75 -2.30
CA ALA A 100 2.08 10.50 -1.25
C ALA A 100 2.35 9.00 -1.07
N GLY A 101 1.27 8.19 -1.06
CA GLY A 101 1.35 6.74 -0.98
C GLY A 101 2.11 6.14 -2.16
N SER A 102 1.72 6.46 -3.39
CA SER A 102 2.42 5.97 -4.59
C SER A 102 3.89 6.39 -4.64
N ALA A 103 4.21 7.64 -4.29
CA ALA A 103 5.59 8.12 -4.19
C ALA A 103 6.41 7.34 -3.15
N PHE A 104 5.80 7.00 -2.01
CA PHE A 104 6.45 6.18 -0.99
C PHE A 104 6.70 4.75 -1.49
N GLY A 105 5.75 4.14 -2.20
CA GLY A 105 5.92 2.84 -2.85
C GLY A 105 7.04 2.84 -3.88
N LEU A 106 7.12 3.89 -4.71
CA LEU A 106 8.21 4.10 -5.67
C LEU A 106 9.57 4.27 -4.99
N LEU A 107 9.62 5.05 -3.90
CA LEU A 107 10.85 5.27 -3.14
C LEU A 107 11.38 3.97 -2.52
N LEU A 108 10.49 3.14 -1.97
CA LEU A 108 10.85 1.83 -1.43
C LEU A 108 11.38 0.89 -2.52
N TRP A 109 10.76 0.89 -3.69
CA TRP A 109 11.26 0.13 -4.84
C TRP A 109 12.64 0.63 -5.29
N TRP A 110 12.83 1.94 -5.44
CA TRP A 110 14.11 2.52 -5.86
C TRP A 110 15.24 2.18 -4.87
N ARG A 111 14.96 2.26 -3.56
CA ARG A 111 15.90 1.87 -2.52
C ARG A 111 16.20 0.36 -2.51
N GLY A 112 15.23 -0.46 -2.87
CA GLY A 112 15.42 -1.90 -3.06
C GLY A 112 16.33 -2.22 -4.25
N ARG A 113 16.17 -1.48 -5.36
CA ARG A 113 16.99 -1.64 -6.57
C ARG A 113 18.47 -1.30 -6.35
N HIS A 114 18.79 -0.34 -5.48
CA HIS A 114 20.18 -0.02 -5.11
C HIS A 114 20.81 -0.96 -4.07
N ARG A 115 20.05 -1.91 -3.52
CA ARG A 115 20.58 -3.03 -2.72
C ARG A 115 20.73 -4.33 -3.50
N GLY A 116 20.40 -4.32 -4.79
CA GLY A 116 20.43 -5.47 -5.70
C GLY A 116 21.83 -5.88 -6.17
N ASP A 117 22.79 -6.03 -5.26
CA ASP A 117 23.89 -6.98 -5.45
C ASP A 117 23.68 -8.26 -4.60
N TYR A 118 22.65 -8.28 -3.75
CA TYR A 118 22.29 -9.48 -2.99
C TYR A 118 20.78 -9.69 -2.98
N VAL A 119 20.37 -10.83 -3.55
CA VAL A 119 19.05 -11.47 -3.49
C VAL A 119 18.01 -10.97 -4.50
N ASP A 120 18.30 -11.24 -5.77
CA ASP A 120 17.25 -11.60 -6.73
C ASP A 120 16.79 -13.04 -6.39
N MET A 121 15.81 -13.13 -5.48
CA MET A 121 14.93 -14.30 -5.38
C MET A 121 13.57 -13.88 -5.94
N ASP A 122 13.51 -13.51 -7.21
CA ASP A 122 12.33 -13.80 -8.03
C ASP A 122 12.70 -15.07 -8.84
N GLU A 123 12.52 -16.23 -8.21
CA GLU A 123 12.48 -17.53 -8.90
C GLU A 123 11.23 -17.56 -9.77
N ASP A 124 11.32 -17.06 -10.99
CA ASP A 124 10.32 -17.33 -12.04
C ASP A 124 10.95 -17.20 -13.44
N ASP A 125 12.13 -17.80 -13.63
CA ASP A 125 12.65 -18.13 -14.96
C ASP A 125 13.64 -19.32 -14.88
N ALA A 126 13.09 -20.53 -14.95
CA ALA A 126 13.80 -21.67 -15.55
C ALA A 126 12.89 -22.19 -16.67
N PRO A 127 13.40 -22.45 -17.90
CA PRO A 127 14.55 -23.34 -18.09
C PRO A 127 15.52 -22.98 -19.23
N ALA A 128 16.82 -23.22 -19.04
CA ALA A 128 17.70 -23.70 -20.11
C ALA A 128 18.96 -24.37 -19.54
N PRO A 129 19.25 -25.65 -19.86
CA PRO A 129 20.49 -26.29 -19.47
C PRO A 129 21.61 -25.80 -20.41
N ARG A 130 22.56 -25.04 -19.88
CA ARG A 130 23.79 -24.69 -20.60
C ARG A 130 24.96 -25.45 -20.00
N HIS A 131 25.40 -26.44 -20.78
CA HIS A 131 26.69 -27.13 -20.87
C HIS A 131 27.75 -26.91 -19.77
N PRO A 132 28.43 -27.99 -19.33
CA PRO A 132 29.51 -27.90 -18.35
C PRO A 132 30.74 -27.26 -19.01
N GLN A 133 31.10 -26.07 -18.53
CA GLN A 133 32.36 -25.43 -18.87
C GLN A 133 33.47 -26.11 -18.07
N GLY A 134 34.30 -26.86 -18.79
CA GLY A 134 35.48 -27.50 -18.23
C GLY A 134 36.51 -26.48 -17.75
N GLY A 135 37.27 -26.90 -16.74
CA GLY A 135 38.44 -26.21 -16.22
C GLY A 135 38.68 -26.60 -14.77
N GLU A 136 39.87 -27.13 -14.49
CA GLU A 136 40.44 -27.33 -13.15
C GLU A 136 39.99 -28.58 -12.38
N GLY A 137 40.71 -29.67 -12.66
CA GLY A 137 40.58 -30.94 -11.94
C GLY A 137 41.64 -31.92 -12.40
N GLU A 138 42.90 -31.51 -12.30
CA GLU A 138 44.08 -32.35 -12.53
C GLU A 138 43.99 -33.64 -11.70
N ARG A 139 43.58 -34.74 -12.35
CA ARG A 139 43.72 -36.11 -11.83
C ARG A 139 44.51 -36.92 -12.85
N ARG A 140 45.82 -36.99 -12.61
CA ARG A 140 46.72 -38.00 -13.18
C ARG A 140 46.29 -39.37 -12.67
N GLU A 141 45.82 -40.24 -13.55
CA GLU A 141 45.73 -41.67 -13.26
C GLU A 141 47.05 -42.35 -13.67
N PRO A 142 47.65 -43.18 -12.81
CA PRO A 142 48.87 -43.90 -13.14
C PRO A 142 48.56 -45.09 -14.07
N VAL A 143 49.26 -45.14 -15.20
CA VAL A 143 49.35 -46.31 -16.08
C VAL A 143 50.08 -47.43 -15.34
N ILE A 144 49.37 -48.51 -15.04
CA ILE A 144 49.99 -49.81 -14.74
C ILE A 144 49.93 -50.62 -16.03
N GLY A 145 51.10 -51.02 -16.51
CA GLY A 145 51.28 -51.92 -17.64
C GLY A 145 51.05 -53.38 -17.29
#